data_AF-A0A2U3PZ10-F1
#
_entry.id   AF-A0A2U3PZ10-F1
#
_cell.length_a   1.000
_cell.length_b   1.000
_cell.length_c   1.000
_cell.angle_alpha   90.00
_cell.angle_beta   90.00
_cell.angle_gamma   90.00
#
_symmetry.space_group_name_H-M   'P 1'
#
loop_
_entity.id
_entity.type
_entity.pdbx_description
1 polymer ?
#
loop_
_entity_poly.entity_id
_entity_poly.type
_entity_poly.pdbx_seq_one_letter_code
_entity_poly.pdbx_strand_id
1 'polypeptide(L)'
;MPAHAQDISINLGGGAGGGVTERAIQLIALLTVLSIAPSILIMMTSFTRIVVVLSLLRTAMGTATAPPNSVIIALAMFLTFFVMGPVLQKSYDEGIRPLVASQIGVEDALQRASVPLRGFMQKNVREKDLKLFLDLSGEAPPATPDDLALRILVPAFMISELKRAFEIGFLLFLPFLIIDLVVASVLMSMGMMMLPPATISLPFKLIFFVLVDGWSLVAGSLVQSYGG
;
A
#
# COMPACT_ATOMS: atom_id res chain seq x y z
N MET A 1 -57.67 3.05 23.12
CA MET A 1 -56.86 3.53 21.99
C MET A 1 -55.64 2.62 21.85
N PRO A 2 -55.57 1.75 20.84
CA PRO A 2 -54.31 1.13 20.43
C PRO A 2 -53.75 1.82 19.18
N ALA A 3 -52.44 2.01 19.18
CA ALA A 3 -51.67 2.70 18.16
C ALA A 3 -51.62 1.89 16.84
N HIS A 4 -51.91 2.56 15.72
CA HIS A 4 -51.58 2.07 14.40
C HIS A 4 -50.07 2.25 14.16
N ALA A 5 -49.31 1.16 14.20
CA ALA A 5 -48.00 1.11 13.59
C ALA A 5 -48.19 1.15 12.07
N GLN A 6 -47.74 2.23 11.43
CA GLN A 6 -47.66 2.28 9.97
C GLN A 6 -46.55 1.33 9.52
N ASP A 7 -46.96 0.20 8.93
CA ASP A 7 -46.06 -0.61 8.11
C ASP A 7 -45.58 0.25 6.93
N ILE A 8 -44.28 0.56 6.92
CA ILE A 8 -43.63 1.13 5.74
C ILE A 8 -43.53 0.01 4.72
N SER A 9 -44.58 -0.15 3.91
CA SER A 9 -44.56 -1.02 2.76
C SER A 9 -43.65 -0.40 1.70
N ILE A 10 -42.40 -0.86 1.68
CA ILE A 10 -41.44 -0.59 0.60
C ILE A 10 -41.93 -1.33 -0.65
N ASN A 11 -42.77 -0.66 -1.44
CA ASN A 11 -43.25 -1.15 -2.73
C ASN A 11 -42.23 -0.81 -3.82
N LEU A 12 -41.26 -1.69 -4.06
CA LEU A 12 -40.32 -1.60 -5.19
C LEU A 12 -40.81 -2.46 -6.36
N GLY A 13 -41.53 -1.82 -7.29
CA GLY A 13 -41.59 -2.09 -8.72
C GLY A 13 -41.59 -3.57 -9.15
N GLY A 14 -42.79 -4.08 -9.44
CA GLY A 14 -42.98 -5.37 -10.10
C GLY A 14 -42.48 -5.38 -11.55
N GLY A 15 -41.73 -6.42 -11.90
CA GLY A 15 -41.30 -6.71 -13.27
C GLY A 15 -39.96 -7.44 -13.29
N ALA A 16 -40.00 -8.75 -13.59
CA ALA A 16 -38.89 -9.68 -13.80
C ALA A 16 -38.11 -10.15 -12.54
N GLY A 17 -38.59 -11.26 -11.97
CA GLY A 17 -37.77 -12.49 -11.98
C GLY A 17 -36.76 -12.77 -10.88
N GLY A 18 -36.74 -12.03 -9.77
CA GLY A 18 -35.96 -12.44 -8.60
C GLY A 18 -36.58 -11.99 -7.29
N GLY A 19 -36.81 -12.93 -6.38
CA GLY A 19 -37.44 -12.66 -5.08
C GLY A 19 -36.65 -11.62 -4.27
N VAL A 20 -37.29 -11.02 -3.26
CA VAL A 20 -36.62 -10.10 -2.31
C VAL A 20 -35.31 -10.71 -1.77
N THR A 21 -35.28 -12.02 -1.57
CA THR A 21 -34.10 -12.80 -1.17
C THR A 21 -32.97 -12.75 -2.20
N GLU A 22 -33.25 -12.83 -3.51
CA GLU A 22 -32.22 -12.80 -4.56
C GLU A 22 -31.58 -11.41 -4.68
N ARG A 23 -32.40 -10.36 -4.63
CA ARG A 23 -31.90 -8.97 -4.56
C ARG A 23 -31.07 -8.73 -3.29
N ALA A 24 -31.50 -9.28 -2.16
CA ALA A 24 -30.75 -9.19 -0.90
C ALA A 24 -29.39 -9.89 -1.01
N ILE A 25 -29.34 -11.10 -1.59
CA ILE A 25 -28.08 -11.83 -1.83
C ILE A 25 -27.17 -11.05 -2.78
N GLN A 26 -27.69 -10.47 -3.86
CA GLN A 26 -26.93 -9.67 -4.81
C GLN A 26 -26.34 -8.42 -4.16
N LEU A 27 -27.11 -7.72 -3.31
CA LEU A 27 -26.62 -6.57 -2.55
C LEU A 27 -25.54 -6.97 -1.54
N ILE A 28 -25.70 -8.09 -0.83
CA ILE A 28 -24.68 -8.59 0.11
C ILE A 28 -23.38 -8.92 -0.64
N ALA A 29 -23.46 -9.59 -1.79
CA ALA A 29 -22.29 -9.90 -2.60
C ALA A 29 -21.58 -8.62 -3.09
N LEU A 30 -22.34 -7.63 -3.54
CA LEU A 30 -21.80 -6.35 -4.01
C LEU A 30 -21.12 -5.57 -2.88
N LEU A 31 -21.74 -5.50 -1.69
CA LEU A 31 -21.15 -4.86 -0.52
C LEU A 31 -19.88 -5.57 -0.06
N THR A 32 -19.86 -6.90 -0.14
CA THR A 32 -18.66 -7.70 0.20
C THR A 32 -17.50 -7.35 -0.73
N VAL A 33 -17.72 -7.36 -2.05
CA VAL A 33 -16.68 -6.99 -3.04
C VAL A 33 -16.24 -5.54 -2.84
N LEU A 34 -17.19 -4.62 -2.65
CA LEU A 34 -16.90 -3.20 -2.46
C LEU A 34 -16.11 -2.92 -1.17
N SER A 35 -16.28 -3.73 -0.13
CA SER A 35 -15.53 -3.59 1.13
C SER A 35 -14.04 -3.96 1.00
N ILE A 36 -13.72 -4.91 0.11
CA ILE A 36 -12.36 -5.44 -0.08
C ILE A 36 -11.62 -4.66 -1.18
N ALA A 37 -12.35 -4.17 -2.18
CA ALA A 37 -11.77 -3.51 -3.35
C ALA A 37 -10.78 -2.37 -3.02
N PRO A 38 -11.05 -1.43 -2.08
CA PRO A 38 -10.10 -0.36 -1.74
C PRO A 38 -8.76 -0.88 -1.26
N SER A 39 -8.77 -1.92 -0.42
CA SER A 39 -7.57 -2.53 0.13
C SER A 39 -6.72 -3.19 -0.98
N ILE A 40 -7.37 -3.90 -1.90
CA ILE A 40 -6.68 -4.52 -3.06
C ILE A 40 -6.06 -3.43 -3.94
N LEU A 41 -6.82 -2.36 -4.25
CA LEU A 41 -6.33 -1.25 -5.06
C LEU A 41 -5.08 -0.62 -4.46
N ILE A 42 -5.07 -0.38 -3.14
CA ILE A 42 -3.90 0.16 -2.43
C ILE A 42 -2.69 -0.77 -2.57
N MET A 43 -2.88 -2.09 -2.44
CA MET A 43 -1.80 -3.08 -2.58
C MET A 43 -1.19 -3.15 -3.98
N MET A 44 -1.93 -2.74 -5.01
CA MET A 44 -1.45 -2.66 -6.40
C MET A 44 -0.65 -1.38 -6.71
N THR A 45 -0.41 -0.53 -5.70
CA THR A 45 0.30 0.75 -5.86
C THR A 45 1.64 0.77 -5.12
N SER A 46 2.33 1.92 -5.13
CA SER A 46 3.54 2.17 -4.33
C SER A 46 3.32 2.23 -2.81
N PHE A 47 2.06 2.24 -2.34
CA PHE A 47 1.74 2.43 -0.93
C PHE A 47 2.46 1.44 -0.01
N THR A 48 2.48 0.16 -0.38
CA THR A 48 3.03 -0.93 0.44
C THR A 48 4.49 -0.68 0.83
N ARG A 49 5.36 -0.29 -0.12
CA ARG A 49 6.76 -0.01 0.19
C ARG A 49 6.90 1.21 1.10
N ILE A 50 6.18 2.28 0.77
CA ILE A 50 6.28 3.57 1.45
C ILE A 50 5.85 3.42 2.92
N VAL A 51 4.68 2.83 3.18
CA VAL A 51 4.16 2.70 4.54
C VAL A 51 5.05 1.81 5.41
N VAL A 52 5.62 0.74 4.84
CA VAL A 52 6.52 -0.16 5.57
C VAL A 52 7.84 0.54 5.89
N VAL A 53 8.47 1.24 4.93
CA VAL A 53 9.72 1.98 5.19
C VAL A 53 9.53 3.06 6.26
N LEU A 54 8.46 3.85 6.18
CA LEU A 54 8.17 4.88 7.18
C LEU A 54 7.89 4.27 8.57
N SER A 55 7.21 3.11 8.62
CA SER A 55 6.97 2.39 9.87
C SER A 55 8.26 1.84 10.48
N LEU A 56 9.16 1.31 9.65
CA LEU A 56 10.49 0.85 10.07
C LEU A 56 11.32 2.03 10.59
N LEU A 57 11.33 3.17 9.90
CA LEU A 57 12.03 4.36 10.33
C LEU A 57 11.57 4.84 11.72
N ARG A 58 10.26 4.86 11.99
CA ARG A 58 9.74 5.19 13.33
C ARG A 58 10.32 4.27 14.40
N THR A 59 10.35 2.97 14.14
CA THR A 59 10.92 1.99 15.07
C THR A 59 12.42 2.22 15.26
N ALA A 60 13.16 2.54 14.19
CA ALA A 60 14.60 2.79 14.25
C ALA A 60 14.97 3.99 15.13
N MET A 61 14.17 5.06 15.07
CA MET A 61 14.35 6.26 15.90
C MET A 61 14.15 5.98 17.39
N GLY A 62 13.46 4.89 17.77
CA GLY A 62 13.23 4.52 19.17
C GLY A 62 12.14 5.35 19.86
N THR A 63 11.35 6.08 19.09
CA THR A 63 10.24 6.91 19.57
C THR A 63 9.02 6.06 19.90
N ALA A 64 8.45 6.21 21.10
CA ALA A 64 7.34 5.37 21.58
C ALA A 64 6.05 5.50 20.73
N THR A 65 5.70 6.70 20.28
CA THR A 65 4.43 6.97 19.58
C THR A 65 4.51 8.03 18.48
N ALA A 66 5.66 8.72 18.35
CA ALA A 66 5.83 9.80 17.38
C ALA A 66 6.66 9.31 16.16
N PRO A 67 6.25 9.55 14.92
CA PRO A 67 4.94 10.07 14.52
C PRO A 67 3.80 9.06 14.75
N PRO A 68 2.56 9.53 15.01
CA PRO A 68 1.39 8.68 15.12
C PRO A 68 1.15 7.85 13.85
N ASN A 69 0.52 6.67 13.99
CA ASN A 69 0.16 5.81 12.84
C ASN A 69 -0.63 6.58 11.77
N SER A 70 -1.56 7.45 12.18
CA SER A 70 -2.35 8.27 11.25
C SER A 70 -1.49 9.20 10.39
N VAL A 71 -0.43 9.78 10.96
CA VAL A 71 0.50 10.66 10.24
C VAL A 71 1.32 9.86 9.24
N ILE A 72 1.81 8.67 9.64
CA ILE A 72 2.54 7.77 8.73
C ILE A 72 1.67 7.36 7.55
N ILE A 73 0.42 6.96 7.81
CA ILE A 73 -0.52 6.56 6.77
C ILE A 73 -0.83 7.75 5.84
N ALA A 74 -1.10 8.94 6.39
CA ALA A 74 -1.36 10.14 5.59
C ALA A 74 -0.17 10.49 4.68
N LEU A 75 1.04 10.50 5.24
CA LEU A 75 2.27 10.74 4.46
C LEU A 75 2.45 9.68 3.38
N ALA A 76 2.22 8.40 3.71
CA ALA A 76 2.31 7.32 2.74
C ALA A 76 1.29 7.47 1.60
N MET A 77 0.06 7.88 1.90
CA MET A 77 -0.98 8.15 0.90
C MET A 77 -0.58 9.31 -0.01
N PHE A 78 -0.11 10.44 0.53
CA PHE A 78 0.31 11.58 -0.30
C PHE A 78 1.51 11.27 -1.18
N LEU A 79 2.52 10.56 -0.66
CA LEU A 79 3.65 10.10 -1.46
C LEU A 79 3.21 9.08 -2.53
N THR A 80 2.23 8.23 -2.21
CA THR A 80 1.64 7.31 -3.19
C THR A 80 0.95 8.06 -4.32
N PHE A 81 0.14 9.08 -4.02
CA PHE A 81 -0.47 9.89 -5.07
C PHE A 81 0.56 10.63 -5.92
N PHE A 82 1.65 11.10 -5.30
CA PHE A 82 2.75 11.74 -6.02
C PHE A 82 3.44 10.77 -7.00
N VAL A 83 3.80 9.57 -6.53
CA VAL A 83 4.46 8.54 -7.35
C VAL A 83 3.52 7.97 -8.42
N MET A 84 2.26 7.72 -8.06
CA MET A 84 1.26 7.09 -8.93
C MET A 84 0.56 8.07 -9.87
N GLY A 85 0.80 9.38 -9.75
CA GLY A 85 0.13 10.42 -10.55
C GLY A 85 0.03 10.09 -12.04
N PRO A 86 1.12 9.75 -12.75
CA PRO A 86 1.08 9.39 -14.17
C PRO A 86 0.24 8.14 -14.47
N VAL A 87 0.29 7.14 -13.58
CA VAL A 87 -0.44 5.87 -13.74
C VAL A 87 -1.94 6.09 -13.55
N LEU A 88 -2.31 6.83 -12.51
CA LEU A 88 -3.70 7.18 -12.21
C LEU A 88 -4.31 8.07 -13.29
N GLN A 89 -3.54 9.03 -13.80
CA GLN A 89 -3.97 9.90 -14.90
C GLN A 89 -4.25 9.09 -16.17
N LYS A 90 -3.34 8.19 -16.55
CA LYS A 90 -3.53 7.31 -17.71
C LYS A 90 -4.73 6.38 -17.53
N SER A 91 -4.91 5.81 -16.34
CA SER A 91 -6.07 4.97 -16.01
C SER A 91 -7.40 5.72 -16.12
N TYR A 92 -7.42 6.99 -15.66
CA TYR A 92 -8.58 7.87 -15.80
C TYR A 92 -8.87 8.21 -17.26
N ASP A 93 -7.86 8.58 -18.04
CA ASP A 93 -8.01 9.02 -19.43
C ASP A 93 -8.41 7.88 -20.38
N GLU A 94 -7.89 6.68 -20.18
CA GLU A 94 -8.15 5.52 -21.05
C GLU A 94 -9.40 4.71 -20.65
N GLY A 95 -9.77 4.71 -19.37
CA GLY A 95 -10.88 3.92 -18.85
C GLY A 95 -12.07 4.73 -18.36
N ILE A 96 -11.85 5.63 -17.39
CA ILE A 96 -12.95 6.32 -16.69
C ILE A 96 -13.58 7.41 -17.56
N ARG A 97 -12.79 8.24 -18.22
CA ARG A 97 -13.28 9.35 -19.04
C ARG A 97 -14.17 8.86 -20.20
N PRO A 98 -13.81 7.82 -20.98
CA PRO A 98 -14.68 7.29 -22.04
C PRO A 98 -15.96 6.64 -21.49
N LEU A 99 -15.92 6.02 -20.30
CA LEU A 99 -17.09 5.47 -19.63
C LEU A 99 -18.10 6.57 -19.26
N VAL A 100 -17.62 7.67 -18.67
CA VAL A 100 -18.47 8.82 -18.32
C VAL A 100 -19.04 9.47 -19.58
N ALA A 101 -18.28 9.49 -20.67
CA ALA A 101 -18.75 9.94 -21.99
C ALA A 101 -19.69 8.93 -22.69
N SER A 102 -20.02 7.80 -22.05
CA SER A 102 -20.86 6.72 -22.60
C SER A 102 -20.33 6.14 -23.92
N GLN A 103 -19.01 6.19 -24.13
CA GLN A 103 -18.35 5.69 -25.34
C GLN A 103 -18.00 4.21 -25.27
N ILE A 104 -17.87 3.68 -24.05
CA ILE A 104 -17.55 2.28 -23.76
C ILE A 104 -18.41 1.75 -22.62
N GLY A 105 -18.57 0.43 -22.55
CA GLY A 105 -19.24 -0.23 -21.43
C GLY A 105 -18.38 -0.24 -20.16
N VAL A 106 -18.99 -0.58 -19.02
CA VAL A 106 -18.32 -0.69 -17.72
C VAL A 106 -17.20 -1.74 -17.75
N GLU A 107 -17.41 -2.86 -18.43
CA GLU A 107 -16.44 -3.96 -18.55
C GLU A 107 -15.17 -3.52 -19.31
N ASP A 108 -15.35 -2.87 -20.47
CA ASP A 108 -14.25 -2.30 -21.25
C ASP A 108 -13.49 -1.22 -20.47
N ALA A 109 -14.22 -0.37 -19.74
CA ALA A 109 -13.64 0.67 -18.93
C ALA A 109 -12.75 0.11 -17.83
N LEU A 110 -13.22 -0.94 -17.14
CA LEU A 110 -12.44 -1.64 -16.11
C LEU A 110 -11.19 -2.27 -16.70
N GLN A 111 -11.30 -2.92 -17.87
CA GLN A 111 -10.18 -3.54 -18.55
C GLN A 111 -9.12 -2.49 -18.91
N ARG A 112 -9.52 -1.38 -19.55
CA ARG A 112 -8.62 -0.28 -19.94
C ARG A 112 -8.00 0.41 -18.73
N ALA A 113 -8.80 0.72 -17.70
CA ALA A 113 -8.31 1.33 -16.46
C ALA A 113 -7.26 0.46 -15.74
N SER A 114 -7.34 -0.88 -15.87
CA SER A 114 -6.41 -1.81 -15.25
C SER A 114 -5.03 -1.88 -15.93
N VAL A 115 -4.94 -1.52 -17.22
CA VAL A 115 -3.70 -1.66 -18.01
C VAL A 115 -2.55 -0.82 -17.45
N PRO A 116 -2.72 0.48 -17.13
CA PRO A 116 -1.65 1.27 -16.53
C PRO A 116 -1.18 0.74 -15.17
N LEU A 117 -2.11 0.27 -14.33
CA LEU A 117 -1.80 -0.37 -13.04
C LEU A 117 -0.99 -1.65 -13.22
N ARG A 118 -1.38 -2.49 -14.19
CA ARG A 118 -0.63 -3.69 -14.56
C ARG A 118 0.79 -3.33 -15.00
N GLY A 119 0.94 -2.35 -15.89
CA GLY A 119 2.25 -1.89 -16.36
C GLY A 119 3.14 -1.35 -15.23
N PHE A 120 2.56 -0.63 -14.27
CA PHE A 120 3.28 -0.18 -13.07
C PHE A 120 3.82 -1.35 -12.24
N MET A 121 2.98 -2.37 -11.98
CA MET A 121 3.40 -3.56 -11.23
C MET A 121 4.47 -4.35 -11.99
N GLN A 122 4.33 -4.53 -13.31
CA GLN A 122 5.33 -5.22 -14.13
C GLN A 122 6.69 -4.51 -14.14
N LYS A 123 6.70 -3.17 -14.20
CA LYS A 123 7.95 -2.41 -14.12
C LYS A 123 8.66 -2.60 -12.76
N ASN A 124 7.89 -2.79 -11.70
CA ASN A 124 8.40 -2.80 -10.33
C ASN A 124 8.53 -4.19 -9.71
N VAL A 125 7.90 -5.23 -10.25
CA VAL A 125 8.08 -6.61 -9.76
C VAL A 125 9.49 -7.10 -10.05
N ARG A 126 10.08 -7.87 -9.13
CA ARG A 126 11.37 -8.52 -9.37
C ARG A 126 11.14 -9.77 -10.21
N GLU A 127 11.95 -9.96 -11.25
CA GLU A 127 11.84 -11.14 -12.14
C GLU A 127 11.87 -12.46 -11.37
N LYS A 128 12.73 -12.56 -10.33
CA LYS A 128 12.82 -13.75 -9.48
C LYS A 128 11.51 -14.04 -8.73
N ASP A 129 10.85 -12.99 -8.24
CA ASP A 129 9.61 -13.13 -7.49
C ASP A 129 8.45 -13.45 -8.44
N LEU A 130 8.42 -12.83 -9.63
CA LEU A 130 7.45 -13.16 -10.67
C LEU A 130 7.60 -14.63 -11.12
N LYS A 131 8.83 -15.08 -11.37
CA LYS A 131 9.13 -16.45 -11.77
C LYS A 131 8.65 -17.46 -10.73
N LEU A 132 8.88 -17.19 -9.44
CA LEU A 132 8.40 -18.04 -8.35
C LEU A 132 6.88 -18.27 -8.44
N PHE A 133 6.10 -17.20 -8.61
CA PHE A 133 4.63 -17.34 -8.69
C PHE A 133 4.15 -17.96 -10.01
N LEU A 134 4.87 -17.75 -11.11
CA LEU A 134 4.62 -18.46 -12.37
C LEU A 134 4.84 -19.97 -12.19
N ASP A 135 5.98 -20.38 -11.63
CA ASP A 135 6.31 -21.78 -11.40
C ASP A 135 5.30 -22.45 -10.45
N LEU A 136 4.85 -21.72 -9.41
CA LEU A 136 3.83 -22.20 -8.47
C LEU A 136 2.43 -22.29 -9.08
N SER A 137 2.11 -21.48 -10.09
CA SER A 137 0.79 -21.49 -10.73
C SER A 137 0.55 -22.74 -11.59
N GLY A 138 1.62 -23.39 -12.08
CA GLY A 138 1.54 -24.50 -13.03
C GLY A 138 0.99 -24.09 -14.41
N GLU A 139 0.83 -22.78 -14.66
CA GLU A 139 0.34 -22.25 -15.93
C GLU A 139 1.45 -22.21 -16.98
N ALA A 140 1.07 -22.29 -18.26
CA ALA A 140 2.02 -22.09 -19.34
C ALA A 140 2.58 -20.65 -19.26
N PRO A 141 3.87 -20.45 -19.59
CA PRO A 141 4.45 -19.11 -19.64
C PRO A 141 3.62 -18.20 -20.56
N PRO A 142 3.32 -16.96 -20.13
CA PRO A 142 2.54 -16.05 -20.95
C PRO A 142 3.30 -15.70 -22.25
N ALA A 143 2.57 -15.63 -23.37
CA ALA A 143 3.17 -15.33 -24.67
C ALA A 143 3.63 -13.86 -24.75
N THR A 144 2.88 -12.97 -24.11
CA THR A 144 3.23 -11.56 -23.97
C THR A 144 3.16 -11.11 -22.51
N PRO A 145 3.88 -10.04 -22.12
CA PRO A 145 3.75 -9.46 -20.78
C PRO A 145 2.30 -9.10 -20.41
N ASP A 146 1.47 -8.74 -21.39
CA ASP A 146 0.08 -8.34 -21.17
C ASP A 146 -0.85 -9.51 -20.83
N ASP A 147 -0.48 -10.74 -21.23
CA ASP A 147 -1.22 -11.97 -20.93
C ASP A 147 -1.03 -12.45 -19.48
N LEU A 148 -0.14 -11.79 -18.72
CA LEU A 148 0.13 -12.18 -17.34
C LEU A 148 -1.08 -11.93 -16.44
N ALA A 149 -1.59 -13.02 -15.87
CA ALA A 149 -2.75 -12.98 -14.98
C ALA A 149 -2.48 -12.17 -13.71
N LEU A 150 -3.42 -11.30 -13.34
CA LEU A 150 -3.31 -10.48 -12.12
C LEU A 150 -3.18 -11.33 -10.85
N ARG A 151 -3.76 -12.54 -10.83
CA ARG A 151 -3.61 -13.51 -9.73
C ARG A 151 -2.17 -13.93 -9.46
N ILE A 152 -1.29 -13.82 -10.46
CA ILE A 152 0.14 -14.11 -10.36
C ILE A 152 0.92 -12.82 -10.10
N LEU A 153 0.64 -11.78 -10.89
CA LEU A 153 1.38 -10.52 -10.83
C LEU A 153 1.22 -9.79 -9.49
N VAL A 154 0.00 -9.70 -8.95
CA VAL A 154 -0.27 -8.96 -7.71
C VAL A 154 0.50 -9.53 -6.52
N PRO A 155 0.42 -10.84 -6.18
CA PRO A 155 1.20 -11.37 -5.06
C PRO A 155 2.71 -11.32 -5.29
N ALA A 156 3.19 -11.54 -6.53
CA ALA A 156 4.61 -11.39 -6.85
C ALA A 156 5.12 -9.96 -6.63
N PHE A 157 4.33 -8.96 -7.07
CA PHE A 157 4.60 -7.54 -6.86
C PHE A 157 4.62 -7.21 -5.37
N MET A 158 3.61 -7.64 -4.59
CA MET A 158 3.57 -7.38 -3.15
C MET A 158 4.81 -7.92 -2.41
N ILE A 159 5.24 -9.15 -2.72
CA ILE A 159 6.45 -9.72 -2.14
C ILE A 159 7.70 -8.93 -2.56
N SER A 160 7.77 -8.51 -3.82
CA SER A 160 8.87 -7.68 -4.33
C SER A 160 8.96 -6.33 -3.58
N GLU A 161 7.83 -5.68 -3.38
CA GLU A 161 7.74 -4.40 -2.67
C GLU A 161 8.09 -4.53 -1.19
N LEU A 162 7.62 -5.60 -0.53
CA LEU A 162 8.00 -5.88 0.85
C LEU A 162 9.50 -6.09 0.99
N LYS A 163 10.11 -6.93 0.14
CA LYS A 163 11.57 -7.16 0.16
C LYS A 163 12.35 -5.85 0.01
N ARG A 164 11.99 -5.02 -0.98
CA ARG A 164 12.62 -3.70 -1.17
C ARG A 164 12.40 -2.78 0.04
N ALA A 165 11.21 -2.79 0.63
CA ALA A 165 10.93 -1.99 1.82
C ALA A 165 11.78 -2.40 3.02
N PHE A 166 11.99 -3.70 3.22
CA PHE A 166 12.88 -4.21 4.27
C PHE A 166 14.35 -3.90 3.96
N GLU A 167 14.79 -4.01 2.71
CA GLU A 167 16.15 -3.62 2.28
C GLU A 167 16.41 -2.13 2.57
N ILE A 168 15.49 -1.24 2.17
CA ILE A 168 15.58 0.21 2.47
C ILE A 168 15.52 0.45 3.97
N GLY A 169 14.58 -0.19 4.67
CA GLY A 169 14.42 -0.05 6.11
C GLY A 169 15.70 -0.45 6.86
N PHE A 170 16.34 -1.56 6.48
CA PHE A 170 17.61 -1.99 7.05
C PHE A 170 18.71 -0.94 6.87
N LEU A 171 18.83 -0.36 5.67
CA LEU A 171 19.80 0.72 5.41
C LEU A 171 19.52 1.97 6.25
N LEU A 172 18.25 2.31 6.47
CA LEU A 172 17.87 3.42 7.37
C LEU A 172 18.15 3.09 8.84
N PHE A 173 18.06 1.83 9.26
CA PHE A 173 18.32 1.40 10.64
C PHE A 173 19.79 1.51 11.04
N LEU A 174 20.71 1.28 10.10
CA LEU A 174 22.16 1.24 10.33
C LEU A 174 22.73 2.43 11.11
N PRO A 175 22.50 3.71 10.73
CA PRO A 175 23.04 4.85 11.48
C PRO A 175 22.50 4.92 12.91
N PHE A 176 21.23 4.58 13.14
CA PHE A 176 20.64 4.58 14.48
C PHE A 176 21.21 3.48 15.36
N LEU A 177 21.47 2.30 14.79
CA LEU A 177 22.12 1.18 15.47
C LEU A 177 23.54 1.56 15.91
N ILE A 178 24.29 2.26 15.06
CA ILE A 178 25.63 2.75 15.40
C ILE A 178 25.55 3.70 16.61
N ILE A 179 24.59 4.62 16.62
CA ILE A 179 24.37 5.52 17.76
C ILE A 179 24.07 4.73 19.04
N ASP A 180 23.21 3.71 18.97
CA ASP A 180 22.90 2.86 20.13
C ASP A 180 24.15 2.14 20.67
N LEU A 181 24.95 1.55 19.78
CA LEU A 181 26.15 0.79 20.16
C LEU A 181 27.22 1.70 20.80
N VAL A 182 27.39 2.91 20.26
CA VAL A 182 28.31 3.90 20.80
C VAL A 182 27.85 4.39 22.17
N VAL A 183 26.58 4.77 22.31
CA VAL A 183 26.04 5.23 23.60
C VAL A 183 26.12 4.13 24.65
N ALA A 184 25.76 2.89 24.29
CA ALA A 184 25.85 1.75 25.20
C ALA A 184 27.29 1.50 25.68
N SER A 185 28.28 1.54 24.77
CA SER A 185 29.67 1.30 25.14
C SER A 185 30.24 2.39 26.06
N VAL A 186 29.87 3.66 25.84
CA VAL A 186 30.25 4.78 26.72
C VAL A 186 29.61 4.66 28.10
N LEU A 187 28.30 4.36 28.18
CA LEU A 187 27.60 4.19 29.46
C LEU A 187 28.19 3.03 30.29
N MET A 188 28.49 1.90 29.63
CA MET A 188 29.15 0.76 30.26
C MET A 188 30.55 1.14 30.78
N SER A 189 31.32 1.93 30.01
CA SER A 189 32.63 2.41 30.44
C SER A 189 32.57 3.35 31.65
N MET A 190 31.46 4.07 31.85
CA MET A 190 31.24 4.93 33.02
C MET A 190 30.71 4.17 34.25
N GLY A 191 30.48 2.86 34.14
CA GLY A 191 29.91 2.04 35.22
C GLY A 191 28.40 2.22 35.42
N MET A 192 27.71 2.92 34.51
CA MET A 192 26.26 3.18 34.60
C MET A 192 25.44 2.03 34.03
N MET A 193 25.51 0.84 34.66
CA MET A 193 24.79 -0.36 34.19
C MET A 193 23.27 -0.31 34.37
N MET A 194 22.76 0.60 35.22
CA MET A 194 21.33 0.68 35.57
C MET A 194 20.51 1.58 34.64
N LEU A 195 21.14 2.41 33.82
CA LEU A 195 20.44 3.30 32.89
C LEU A 195 20.21 2.60 31.55
N PRO A 196 18.97 2.50 31.04
CA PRO A 196 18.71 1.89 29.74
C PRO A 196 19.40 2.70 28.62
N PRO A 197 20.35 2.12 27.87
CA PRO A 197 21.08 2.86 26.83
C PRO A 197 20.17 3.49 25.77
N ALA A 198 19.04 2.84 25.47
CA ALA A 198 18.04 3.34 24.52
C ALA A 198 17.40 4.67 24.94
N THR A 199 17.23 4.92 26.25
CA THR A 199 16.68 6.19 26.74
C THR A 199 17.68 7.33 26.54
N ILE A 200 18.97 7.03 26.66
CA ILE A 200 20.05 8.01 26.48
C ILE A 200 20.34 8.23 25.00
N SER A 201 20.25 7.22 24.14
CA SER A 201 20.53 7.33 22.71
C SER A 201 19.43 8.06 21.93
N LEU A 202 18.18 8.00 22.40
CA LEU A 202 17.03 8.64 21.75
C LEU A 202 17.25 10.12 21.37
N PRO A 203 17.65 11.04 22.28
CA PRO A 203 17.90 12.44 21.91
C PRO A 203 18.98 12.58 20.83
N PHE A 204 20.05 11.78 20.88
CA PHE A 204 21.11 11.81 19.85
C PHE A 204 20.59 11.37 18.48
N LYS A 205 19.76 10.32 18.44
CA LYS A 205 19.12 9.86 17.20
C LYS A 205 18.22 10.92 16.58
N LEU A 206 17.41 11.59 17.41
CA LEU A 206 16.50 12.65 16.95
C LEU A 206 17.28 13.85 16.43
N ILE A 207 18.32 14.29 17.16
CA ILE A 207 19.20 15.39 16.71
C ILE A 207 19.87 15.01 15.40
N PHE A 208 20.48 13.83 15.31
CA PHE A 208 21.09 13.33 14.08
C PHE A 208 20.11 13.36 12.91
N PHE A 209 18.90 12.81 13.10
CA PHE A 209 17.89 12.72 12.06
C PHE A 209 17.40 14.10 11.59
N VAL A 210 17.25 15.07 12.50
CA VAL A 210 16.89 16.44 12.14
C VAL A 210 18.04 17.17 11.46
N LEU A 211 19.28 16.99 11.93
CA LEU A 211 20.47 17.64 11.36
C LEU A 211 20.74 17.25 9.91
N VAL A 212 20.42 16.00 9.54
CA VAL A 212 20.59 15.52 8.16
C VAL A 212 19.36 15.77 7.28
N ASP A 213 18.34 16.48 7.79
CA ASP A 213 17.04 16.64 7.11
C ASP A 213 16.42 15.29 6.70
N GLY A 214 16.36 14.36 7.66
CA GLY A 214 16.06 12.95 7.41
C GLY A 214 14.68 12.70 6.79
N TRP A 215 13.68 13.54 7.06
CA TRP A 215 12.36 13.41 6.43
C TRP A 215 12.41 13.66 4.92
N SER A 216 13.09 14.72 4.50
CA SER A 216 13.28 15.05 3.08
C SER A 216 14.09 13.96 2.37
N LEU A 217 15.18 13.49 2.99
CA LEU A 217 16.01 12.42 2.44
C LEU A 217 15.22 11.12 2.24
N VAL A 218 14.44 10.70 3.24
CA VAL A 218 13.66 9.46 3.17
C VAL A 218 12.54 9.59 2.14
N ALA A 219 11.79 10.70 2.15
CA ALA A 219 10.72 10.94 1.17
C ALA A 219 11.27 10.97 -0.27
N GLY A 220 12.36 11.71 -0.49
CA GLY A 220 13.05 11.79 -1.79
C GLY A 220 13.55 10.44 -2.26
N SER A 221 14.23 9.67 -1.39
CA SER A 221 14.75 8.33 -1.72
C SER A 221 13.62 7.35 -2.05
N LEU A 222 12.49 7.42 -1.34
CA LEU A 222 11.33 6.58 -1.62
C LEU A 222 10.73 6.87 -3.00
N VAL A 223 10.57 8.13 -3.35
CA VAL A 223 10.07 8.53 -4.68
C VAL A 223 11.04 8.08 -5.78
N GLN A 224 12.35 8.34 -5.59
CA GLN A 224 13.39 7.94 -6.55
C GLN A 224 13.47 6.42 -6.71
N SER A 225 13.17 5.63 -5.66
CA SER A 225 13.17 4.17 -5.74
C SER A 225 12.14 3.57 -6.72
N TYR A 226 11.20 4.38 -7.22
CA TYR A 226 10.26 4.02 -8.29
C TYR A 226 10.61 4.64 -9.65
N GLY A 227 11.43 5.70 -9.65
CA GLY A 227 11.80 6.49 -10.83
C GLY A 227 12.76 5.76 -11.77
N GLY A 228 13.66 4.93 -11.23
CA GLY A 228 14.83 4.45 -11.95
C GLY A 228 16.01 5.38 -11.71
#